data_AF-A0A7Y7M7Y9-F1
#
_entry.id   AF-A0A7Y7M7Y9-F1
#
_cell.length_a   1.000
_cell.length_b   1.000
_cell.length_c   1.000
_cell.angle_alpha   90.00
_cell.angle_beta   90.00
_cell.angle_gamma   90.00
#
_symmetry.space_group_name_H-M   'P 1'
#
loop_
_entity.id
_entity.type
_entity.pdbx_description
1 polymer ?
#
loop_
_entity_poly.entity_id
_entity_poly.type
_entity_poly.pdbx_seq_one_letter_code
_entity_poly.pdbx_strand_id
1 'polypeptide(L)'
;SFPLAEGYATLEPGAVSVPMRATCCTLQPGERLRLSLALACFPSFPVNPGTGRPPWEAGIFDHQVVTVRLRRDKSILHVPLRAAEEQA
;
A
#
# COMPACT_ATOMS: atom_id res chain seq x y z
N SER A 1 -1.49 -13.48 11.06
CA SER A 1 -0.88 -12.59 10.03
C SER A 1 -0.26 -11.41 10.74
N PHE A 2 1.05 -11.20 10.62
CA PHE A 2 1.73 -10.04 11.18
C PHE A 2 2.10 -9.05 10.05
N PRO A 3 1.88 -7.73 10.21
CA PRO A 3 2.32 -6.76 9.22
C PRO A 3 3.84 -6.66 9.23
N LEU A 4 4.47 -6.84 8.07
CA LEU A 4 5.94 -6.76 7.93
C LEU A 4 6.40 -5.33 7.62
N ALA A 5 5.65 -4.66 6.75
CA ALA A 5 5.88 -3.29 6.32
C ALA A 5 4.56 -2.70 5.80
N GLU A 6 4.49 -1.39 5.82
CA GLU A 6 3.39 -0.61 5.26
C GLU A 6 3.95 0.59 4.50
N GLY A 7 3.12 1.15 3.63
CA GLY A 7 3.42 2.33 2.84
C GLY A 7 2.12 3.01 2.45
N TYR A 8 2.20 4.29 2.11
CA TYR A 8 1.06 5.03 1.59
C TYR A 8 1.54 6.01 0.51
N ALA A 9 0.63 6.35 -0.40
CA ALA A 9 0.83 7.39 -1.39
C ALA A 9 -0.52 8.04 -1.71
N THR A 10 -0.49 9.31 -2.11
CA THR A 10 -1.62 9.93 -2.79
C THR A 10 -1.69 9.42 -4.23
N LEU A 11 -2.90 9.29 -4.76
CA LEU A 11 -3.14 8.78 -6.10
C LEU A 11 -3.52 9.92 -7.04
N GLU A 12 -2.82 10.00 -8.16
CA GLU A 12 -3.30 10.68 -9.36
C GLU A 12 -3.72 9.62 -10.39
N PRO A 13 -4.58 9.95 -11.37
CA PRO A 13 -4.93 9.02 -12.44
C PRO A 13 -3.67 8.53 -13.17
N GLY A 14 -3.39 7.23 -13.10
CA GLY A 14 -2.24 6.63 -13.77
C GLY A 14 -1.52 5.59 -12.92
N ALA A 15 -0.21 5.47 -13.15
CA ALA A 15 0.68 4.61 -12.37
C ALA A 15 1.20 5.36 -11.14
N VAL A 16 1.31 4.66 -10.01
CA VAL A 16 1.83 5.21 -8.76
C VAL A 16 2.89 4.29 -8.19
N SER A 17 3.89 4.88 -7.54
CA SER A 17 4.83 4.16 -6.68
C SER A 17 4.46 4.38 -5.22
N VAL A 18 4.28 3.30 -4.47
CA VAL A 18 4.01 3.37 -3.02
C VAL A 18 5.29 3.04 -2.28
N PRO A 19 5.97 4.03 -1.66
CA PRO A 19 7.15 3.75 -0.86
C PRO A 19 6.74 2.96 0.39
N MET A 20 7.40 1.83 0.62
CA MET A 20 7.17 0.98 1.78
C MET A 20 8.31 1.13 2.78
N ARG A 21 7.99 1.08 4.08
CA ARG A 21 9.00 1.02 5.13
C ARG A 21 9.88 -0.23 4.96
N ALA A 22 11.18 -0.09 5.21
CA ALA A 22 12.09 -1.23 5.20
C ALA A 22 11.73 -2.24 6.30
N THR A 23 11.94 -3.51 6.01
CA THR A 23 11.75 -4.62 6.95
C THR A 23 12.75 -5.73 6.64
N CYS A 24 13.04 -6.57 7.63
CA CYS A 24 13.90 -7.74 7.48
C CYS A 24 13.17 -8.91 8.14
N CYS A 25 12.81 -9.91 7.34
CA CYS A 25 12.14 -11.11 7.82
C CYS A 25 12.57 -12.32 6.99
N THR A 26 12.66 -13.48 7.64
CA THR A 26 12.88 -14.77 6.99
C THR A 26 11.55 -15.49 6.86
N LEU A 27 11.20 -15.91 5.64
CA LEU A 27 10.04 -16.76 5.41
C LEU A 27 10.42 -18.22 5.62
N GLN A 28 9.70 -18.90 6.50
CA GLN A 28 9.85 -20.32 6.74
C GLN A 28 9.10 -21.14 5.68
N PRO A 29 9.49 -22.41 5.46
CA PRO A 29 8.73 -23.32 4.61
C PRO A 29 7.24 -23.36 5.00
N GLY A 30 6.36 -23.16 4.02
CA GLY A 30 4.91 -23.12 4.22
C GLY A 30 4.33 -21.73 4.49
N GLU A 31 5.17 -20.73 4.79
CA GLU A 31 4.73 -19.34 4.94
C GLU A 31 4.56 -18.65 3.59
N ARG A 32 3.83 -17.52 3.59
CA ARG A 32 3.59 -16.72 2.39
C ARG A 32 3.63 -15.24 2.71
N LEU A 33 4.12 -14.45 1.75
CA LEU A 33 3.91 -13.01 1.76
C LEU A 33 2.49 -12.69 1.33
N ARG A 34 1.86 -11.76 2.07
CA ARG A 34 0.54 -11.24 1.75
C ARG A 34 0.61 -9.73 1.63
N LEU A 35 0.42 -9.24 0.40
CA LEU A 35 0.19 -7.82 0.15
C LEU A 35 -1.28 -7.49 0.37
N SER A 36 -1.57 -6.52 1.23
CA SER A 36 -2.91 -5.96 1.41
C SER A 36 -2.92 -4.54 0.85
N LEU A 37 -3.96 -4.19 0.10
CA LEU A 37 -4.15 -2.85 -0.47
C LEU A 37 -5.45 -2.28 0.06
N ALA A 38 -5.42 -1.02 0.49
CA ALA A 38 -6.58 -0.29 0.97
C ALA A 38 -6.56 1.15 0.41
N LEU A 39 -7.73 1.72 0.19
CA LEU A 39 -7.86 3.10 -0.30
C LEU A 39 -7.89 4.14 0.83
N ALA A 40 -7.93 3.69 2.09
CA ALA A 40 -7.89 4.54 3.27
C ALA A 40 -7.30 3.78 4.47
N CYS A 41 -6.70 4.51 5.40
CA CYS A 41 -6.22 4.00 6.69
C CYS A 41 -6.35 5.11 7.74
N PHE A 42 -7.60 5.41 8.08
CA PHE A 42 -7.94 6.38 9.12
C PHE A 42 -7.76 5.74 10.51
N PRO A 43 -7.21 6.45 11.52
CA PRO A 43 -6.87 7.87 11.52
C PRO A 43 -5.45 8.21 11.06
N SER A 44 -4.62 7.21 10.74
CA SER A 44 -3.20 7.41 10.40
C SER A 44 -2.99 8.31 9.18
N PHE A 45 -3.91 8.28 8.21
CA PHE A 45 -3.91 9.20 7.06
C PHE A 45 -5.29 9.82 6.84
N PRO A 46 -5.37 11.10 6.42
CA PRO A 46 -6.64 11.72 6.05
C PRO A 46 -7.33 10.94 4.93
N VAL A 47 -8.66 10.82 5.03
CA VAL A 47 -9.46 10.14 4.01
C VAL A 47 -9.47 10.98 2.75
N ASN A 48 -9.16 10.38 1.59
CA ASN A 48 -9.29 11.04 0.29
C ASN A 48 -10.79 11.40 0.06
N PRO A 49 -11.14 12.67 -0.18
CA PRO A 49 -12.52 13.09 -0.39
C PRO A 49 -13.11 12.57 -1.71
N GLY A 50 -12.27 12.14 -2.65
CA GLY A 50 -12.70 11.63 -3.95
C GLY A 50 -13.05 12.73 -4.97
N THR A 51 -12.86 14.00 -4.61
CA THR A 51 -13.22 15.18 -5.42
C THR A 51 -12.07 15.73 -6.25
N GLY A 52 -10.86 15.19 -6.12
CA GLY A 52 -9.63 15.73 -6.70
C GLY A 52 -9.00 16.89 -5.89
N ARG A 53 -9.70 17.41 -4.88
CA ARG A 53 -9.16 18.38 -3.91
C ARG A 53 -8.41 17.67 -2.79
N PRO A 54 -7.44 18.32 -2.13
CA PRO A 54 -6.79 17.74 -0.98
C PRO A 54 -7.75 17.60 0.22
N PRO A 55 -7.52 16.66 1.15
CA PRO A 55 -8.44 16.39 2.26
C PRO A 55 -8.71 17.58 3.20
N TRP A 56 -7.78 18.52 3.34
CA TRP A 56 -7.94 19.70 4.21
C TRP A 56 -8.80 20.82 3.59
N GLU A 57 -9.16 20.71 2.31
CA GLU A 57 -10.03 21.65 1.60
C GLU A 57 -11.45 21.11 1.37
N ALA A 58 -11.72 19.87 1.81
CA ALA A 58 -13.02 19.21 1.65
C ALA A 58 -13.76 19.16 2.99
N GLY A 59 -15.05 19.53 2.97
CA GLY A 59 -15.96 19.31 4.09
C GLY A 59 -16.46 17.88 4.14
N ILE A 60 -17.05 17.45 5.26
CA ILE A 60 -17.57 16.08 5.42
C ILE A 60 -18.62 15.70 4.35
N PHE A 61 -19.41 16.67 3.90
CA PHE A 61 -20.44 16.48 2.87
C PHE A 61 -19.89 16.49 1.44
N ASP A 62 -18.61 16.86 1.26
CA ASP A 62 -17.95 16.81 -0.04
C ASP A 62 -17.43 15.40 -0.39
N HIS A 63 -17.41 14.48 0.57
CA HIS A 63 -16.89 13.13 0.35
C HIS A 63 -17.79 12.34 -0.59
N GLN A 64 -17.19 11.74 -1.62
CA GLN A 64 -17.88 10.90 -2.58
C GLN A 64 -17.30 9.48 -2.62
N VAL A 65 -18.16 8.51 -2.97
CA VAL A 65 -17.72 7.13 -3.21
C VAL A 65 -16.90 7.08 -4.50
N VAL A 66 -15.70 6.50 -4.43
CA VAL A 66 -14.81 6.33 -5.59
C VAL A 66 -14.60 4.85 -5.89
N THR A 67 -14.66 4.49 -7.16
CA THR A 67 -14.29 3.15 -7.64
C THR A 67 -12.87 3.18 -8.19
N VAL A 68 -11.99 2.36 -7.63
CA VAL A 68 -10.61 2.22 -8.10
C VAL A 68 -10.42 0.85 -8.74
N ARG A 69 -9.84 0.83 -9.95
CA ARG A 69 -9.48 -0.39 -10.66
C ARG A 69 -7.98 -0.60 -10.61
N LEU A 70 -7.56 -1.74 -10.07
CA LEU A 70 -6.16 -2.16 -10.04
C LEU A 70 -5.83 -3.01 -11.27
N ARG A 71 -4.73 -2.68 -11.95
CA ARG A 71 -4.24 -3.38 -13.14
C ARG A 71 -3.04 -4.27 -12.80
N ARG A 72 -3.31 -5.53 -12.48
CA ARG A 72 -2.27 -6.51 -12.07
C ARG A 72 -1.22 -6.79 -13.14
N ASP A 73 -1.57 -6.65 -14.43
CA ASP A 73 -0.66 -6.89 -15.57
C ASP A 73 0.54 -5.92 -15.60
N LYS A 74 0.42 -4.78 -14.94
CA LYS A 74 1.45 -3.73 -14.90
C LYS A 74 1.87 -3.34 -13.48
N SER A 75 1.35 -4.04 -12.47
CA SER A 75 1.68 -3.78 -11.07
C SER A 75 2.73 -4.78 -10.58
N ILE A 76 3.75 -4.27 -9.91
CA ILE A 76 4.85 -5.07 -9.36
C ILE A 76 5.11 -4.69 -7.90
N LEU A 77 5.50 -5.68 -7.10
CA LEU A 77 6.01 -5.47 -5.75
C LEU A 77 7.52 -5.74 -5.78
N HIS A 78 8.33 -4.70 -5.58
CA HIS A 78 9.77 -4.87 -5.44
C HIS A 78 10.08 -5.40 -4.05
N VAL A 79 10.58 -6.64 -3.98
CA VAL A 79 11.03 -7.26 -2.73
C VAL A 79 12.55 -7.43 -2.80
N PRO A 80 13.33 -6.76 -1.95
CA PRO A 80 14.76 -7.01 -1.85
C PRO A 80 14.98 -8.36 -1.17
N LEU A 81 15.20 -9.40 -1.98
CA LEU A 81 15.48 -10.74 -1.48
C LEU A 81 16.97 -10.88 -1.16
N ARG A 82 17.28 -11.44 0.00
CA ARG A 82 18.59 -12.01 0.30
C ARG A 82 18.45 -13.53 0.38
N ALA A 83 19.39 -14.25 -0.22
CA ALA A 83 19.48 -15.68 0.00
C ALA A 83 19.71 -15.95 1.50
N ALA A 84 19.08 -16.99 2.03
CA ALA A 84 19.44 -17.46 3.36
C ALA A 84 20.89 -17.94 3.31
N GLU A 85 21.75 -17.40 4.16
CA GLU A 85 23.07 -17.97 4.37
C GLU A 85 22.89 -19.36 5.01
N GLU A 86 23.42 -20.40 4.36
CA GLU A 86 23.47 -21.73 4.93
C GLU A 86 24.34 -21.64 6.19
N GLN A 87 23.71 -21.83 7.36
CA GLN A 87 24.41 -21.91 8.63
C GLN A 87 25.19 -23.23 8.63
N ALA A 88 26.49 -23.13 8.34
CA ALA A 88 27.45 -24.23 8.42
C ALA A 88 27.70 -24.68 9.87
#